data_AF-A0A424JJX1-F1
#
_entry.id   AF-A0A424JJX1-F1
#
_cell.length_a   1.000
_cell.length_b   1.000
_cell.length_c   1.000
_cell.angle_alpha   90.00
_cell.angle_beta   90.00
_cell.angle_gamma   90.00
#
_symmetry.space_group_name_H-M   'P 1'
#
loop_
_entity.id
_entity.type
_entity.pdbx_description
1 polymer ?
#
loop_
_entity_poly.entity_id
_entity_poly.type
_entity_poly.pdbx_seq_one_letter_code
_entity_poly.pdbx_strand_id
1 'polypeptide(L)'
;MPNWCFNNLTVSGNPKDVERFRKTAKGRTHTYNDFHQGGYKGGGWPAFDDIRLLALMSSPPELGRESDLSFHQLYNVPDEVRAIPYSSNVAAEVYKKLGVPEEDWVTSGYEWENSNWGCKWGGSEAELTEREEGMLGYTFSTPWGPPMGFMEKVIKDYPELCFELEYEEPGMAFAGKTEWSGGELTFEESWEMEEDSDWEE
;
A
#
# COMPACT_ATOMS: atom_id res chain seq x y z
N MET A 1 13.04 -8.15 -8.01
CA MET A 1 11.74 -7.52 -8.32
C MET A 1 10.67 -8.35 -7.63
N PRO A 2 9.65 -7.75 -7.01
CA PRO A 2 8.56 -8.51 -6.43
C PRO A 2 7.70 -9.13 -7.54
N ASN A 3 7.00 -10.21 -7.21
CA ASN A 3 5.81 -10.59 -7.97
C ASN A 3 4.68 -9.61 -7.65
N TRP A 4 3.73 -9.47 -8.58
CA TRP A 4 2.63 -8.52 -8.47
C TRP A 4 1.31 -9.26 -8.42
N CYS A 5 0.51 -8.92 -7.42
CA CYS A 5 -0.87 -9.33 -7.30
C CYS A 5 -1.75 -8.28 -7.97
N PHE A 6 -2.55 -8.67 -8.94
CA PHE A 6 -3.55 -7.84 -9.60
C PHE A 6 -4.85 -7.90 -8.82
N ASN A 7 -5.50 -6.76 -8.64
CA ASN A 7 -6.68 -6.62 -7.79
C ASN A 7 -7.77 -5.87 -8.56
N ASN A 8 -9.00 -6.37 -8.47
CA ASN A 8 -10.23 -5.72 -8.89
C ASN A 8 -11.09 -5.47 -7.64
N LEU A 9 -11.31 -4.21 -7.30
CA LEU A 9 -12.12 -3.82 -6.15
C LEU A 9 -13.43 -3.18 -6.62
N THR A 10 -14.54 -3.80 -6.26
CA THR A 10 -15.88 -3.25 -6.42
C THR A 10 -16.37 -2.69 -5.08
N VAL A 11 -16.86 -1.45 -5.10
CA VAL A 11 -17.47 -0.78 -3.94
C VAL A 11 -18.90 -0.42 -4.27
N SER A 12 -19.86 -0.88 -3.47
CA SER A 12 -21.29 -0.66 -3.74
C SER A 12 -22.05 -0.25 -2.49
N GLY A 13 -23.19 0.44 -2.68
CA GLY A 13 -24.05 0.87 -1.59
C GLY A 13 -24.89 2.10 -1.93
N ASN A 14 -25.25 2.90 -0.92
CA ASN A 14 -25.97 4.15 -1.17
C ASN A 14 -25.10 5.12 -2.00
N PRO A 15 -25.64 5.77 -3.05
CA PRO A 15 -24.87 6.68 -3.90
C PRO A 15 -24.13 7.80 -3.16
N LYS A 16 -24.67 8.30 -2.04
CA LYS A 16 -24.01 9.35 -1.25
C LYS A 16 -22.75 8.85 -0.55
N ASP A 17 -22.80 7.64 -0.02
CA ASP A 17 -21.71 7.04 0.75
C ASP A 17 -20.61 6.52 -0.18
N VAL A 18 -21.01 5.97 -1.33
CA VAL A 18 -20.10 5.60 -2.42
C VAL A 18 -19.33 6.81 -2.95
N GLU A 19 -20.02 7.94 -3.19
CA GLU A 19 -19.35 9.18 -3.64
C GLU A 19 -18.49 9.80 -2.53
N ARG A 20 -18.84 9.61 -1.24
CA ARG A 20 -17.99 9.99 -0.11
C ARG A 20 -16.70 9.20 -0.12
N PHE A 21 -16.78 7.87 -0.22
CA PHE A 21 -15.61 6.99 -0.33
C PHE A 21 -14.72 7.41 -1.49
N ARG A 22 -15.28 7.58 -2.69
CA ARG A 22 -14.53 7.98 -3.90
C ARG A 22 -13.73 9.28 -3.71
N LYS A 23 -14.35 10.29 -3.08
CA LYS A 23 -13.71 11.59 -2.83
C LYS A 23 -12.58 11.49 -1.82
N THR A 24 -12.74 10.68 -0.78
CA THR A 24 -11.70 10.47 0.23
C THR A 24 -10.56 9.62 -0.33
N ALA A 25 -10.87 8.58 -1.11
CA ALA A 25 -9.88 7.67 -1.68
C ALA A 25 -8.96 8.36 -2.70
N LYS A 26 -9.49 9.30 -3.48
CA LYS A 26 -8.72 9.99 -4.52
C LYS A 26 -7.77 11.02 -3.91
N GLY A 27 -6.48 10.88 -4.23
CA GLY A 27 -5.48 11.88 -3.85
C GLY A 27 -4.05 11.42 -4.09
N ARG A 28 -3.09 12.15 -3.54
CA ARG A 28 -1.66 11.84 -3.75
C ARG A 28 -1.22 10.69 -2.86
N THR A 29 -0.30 9.87 -3.35
CA THR A 29 0.38 8.83 -2.56
C THR A 29 1.43 9.45 -1.64
N HIS A 30 1.91 8.72 -0.65
CA HIS A 30 3.11 9.14 0.08
C HIS A 30 4.38 8.69 -0.63
N THR A 31 5.49 9.31 -0.25
CA THR A 31 6.84 8.91 -0.63
C THR A 31 7.73 8.86 0.62
N TYR A 32 8.97 8.40 0.45
CA TYR A 32 10.01 8.35 1.46
C TYR A 32 11.25 9.08 0.96
N ASN A 33 11.99 9.71 1.87
CA ASN A 33 13.28 10.31 1.52
C ASN A 33 14.26 9.23 1.02
N ASP A 34 15.06 9.58 0.02
CA ASP A 34 16.11 8.68 -0.48
C ASP A 34 17.35 8.82 0.40
N PHE A 35 17.67 7.75 1.10
CA PHE A 35 18.86 7.68 1.93
C PHE A 35 20.06 7.09 1.16
N HIS A 36 19.87 6.49 -0.01
CA HIS A 36 20.96 5.89 -0.79
C HIS A 36 21.77 6.94 -1.56
N GLN A 37 23.11 6.87 -1.48
CA GLN A 37 23.96 7.65 -2.38
C GLN A 37 23.82 7.10 -3.82
N GLY A 38 23.20 7.88 -4.71
CA GLY A 38 23.07 7.53 -6.14
C GLY A 38 21.74 6.92 -6.58
N GLY A 39 20.72 6.90 -5.71
CA GLY A 39 19.40 6.34 -6.02
C GLY A 39 19.37 4.81 -6.06
N TYR A 40 18.20 4.24 -6.36
CA TYR A 40 17.92 2.79 -6.42
C TYR A 40 18.85 1.96 -7.34
N LYS A 41 19.74 2.59 -8.12
CA LYS A 41 20.65 1.93 -9.07
C LYS A 41 22.06 1.70 -8.51
N GLY A 42 22.13 1.15 -7.30
CA GLY A 42 23.29 0.42 -6.77
C GLY A 42 24.65 1.08 -7.01
N GLY A 43 25.09 1.92 -6.07
CA GLY A 43 26.36 2.63 -6.17
C GLY A 43 26.92 3.15 -4.85
N GLY A 44 26.96 2.31 -3.80
CA GLY A 44 27.80 2.50 -2.62
C GLY A 44 27.18 3.24 -1.43
N TRP A 45 27.59 2.84 -0.23
CA TRP A 45 27.53 3.63 1.03
C TRP A 45 28.96 3.72 1.59
N PRO A 46 29.38 4.75 2.37
CA PRO A 46 28.56 5.69 3.15
C PRO A 46 28.97 7.18 2.89
N ALA A 47 28.37 8.27 3.37
CA ALA A 47 27.31 8.55 4.31
C ALA A 47 26.82 9.99 3.99
N PHE A 48 25.53 10.26 4.12
CA PHE A 48 25.16 11.61 4.56
C PHE A 48 25.88 11.85 5.90
N ASP A 49 26.60 12.98 6.05
CA ASP A 49 27.06 13.39 7.37
C ASP A 49 25.86 13.55 8.31
N ASP A 50 26.13 13.57 9.61
CA ASP A 50 25.06 13.57 10.62
C ASP A 50 24.10 14.74 10.42
N ILE A 51 24.59 15.90 9.95
CA ILE A 51 23.75 17.08 9.66
C ILE A 51 22.77 16.77 8.53
N ARG A 52 23.23 16.13 7.44
CA ARG A 52 22.36 15.76 6.32
C ARG A 52 21.36 14.66 6.68
N LEU A 53 21.75 13.67 7.48
CA LEU A 53 20.82 12.65 7.99
C LEU A 53 19.73 13.26 8.87
N LEU A 54 20.13 14.11 9.81
CA LEU A 54 19.20 14.84 10.67
C LEU A 54 18.28 15.75 9.85
N ALA A 55 18.80 16.41 8.81
CA ALA A 55 17.97 17.23 7.92
C ALA A 55 16.93 16.39 7.16
N LEU A 56 17.31 15.24 6.59
CA LEU A 56 16.37 14.33 5.92
C LEU A 56 15.31 13.79 6.89
N MET A 57 15.69 13.48 8.13
CA MET A 57 14.76 12.97 9.15
C MET A 57 13.92 14.05 9.83
N SER A 58 14.17 15.35 9.56
CA SER A 58 13.46 16.46 10.21
C SER A 58 12.10 16.77 9.60
N SER A 59 11.84 16.33 8.37
CA SER A 59 10.59 16.60 7.66
C SER A 59 10.23 15.46 6.72
N PRO A 60 8.94 15.12 6.56
CA PRO A 60 8.52 14.15 5.56
C PRO A 60 8.82 14.67 4.15
N PRO A 61 9.04 13.76 3.19
CA PRO A 61 9.22 14.14 1.79
C PRO A 61 7.93 14.68 1.17
N GLU A 62 8.06 15.23 -0.03
CA GLU A 62 6.91 15.62 -0.85
C GLU A 62 5.99 14.43 -1.14
N LEU A 63 4.71 14.72 -1.36
CA LEU A 63 3.74 13.70 -1.76
C LEU A 63 4.08 13.15 -3.15
N GLY A 64 3.60 11.94 -3.43
CA GLY A 64 3.85 11.22 -4.68
C GLY A 64 2.87 11.61 -5.79
N ARG A 65 2.60 10.66 -6.67
CA ARG A 65 1.67 10.80 -7.79
C ARG A 65 0.22 10.84 -7.30
N GLU A 66 -0.67 11.40 -8.11
CA GLU A 66 -2.10 11.21 -7.91
C GLU A 66 -2.50 9.75 -8.17
N SER A 67 -3.55 9.31 -7.47
CA SER A 67 -4.16 7.99 -7.61
C SER A 67 -5.66 8.10 -7.35
N ASP A 68 -6.46 7.34 -8.08
CA ASP A 68 -7.91 7.30 -7.89
C ASP A 68 -8.32 6.50 -6.64
N LEU A 69 -7.43 5.62 -6.15
CA LEU A 69 -7.56 4.87 -4.90
C LEU A 69 -6.22 4.90 -4.15
N SER A 70 -5.96 6.00 -3.45
CA SER A 70 -4.75 6.17 -2.64
C SER A 70 -4.97 5.64 -1.23
N PHE A 71 -4.28 4.55 -0.89
CA PHE A 71 -4.32 3.99 0.46
C PHE A 71 -3.90 5.01 1.50
N HIS A 72 -2.96 5.89 1.13
CA HIS A 72 -2.44 6.97 1.95
C HIS A 72 -3.47 8.04 2.32
N GLN A 73 -4.52 8.21 1.51
CA GLN A 73 -5.60 9.14 1.82
C GLN A 73 -6.62 8.54 2.78
N LEU A 74 -6.88 7.23 2.66
CA LEU A 74 -7.80 6.52 3.54
C LEU A 74 -7.15 6.19 4.89
N TYR A 75 -5.89 5.74 4.87
CA TYR A 75 -5.09 5.37 6.04
C TYR A 75 -3.66 5.85 5.87
N ASN A 76 -3.38 7.03 6.40
CA ASN A 76 -2.10 7.72 6.20
C ASN A 76 -0.94 7.04 6.94
N VAL A 77 0.22 6.97 6.27
CA VAL A 77 1.49 6.70 6.95
C VAL A 77 1.86 7.96 7.76
N PRO A 78 2.12 7.87 9.08
CA PRO A 78 2.52 9.01 9.89
C PRO A 78 3.77 9.72 9.36
N ASP A 79 3.84 11.04 9.51
CA ASP A 79 4.96 11.82 8.96
C ASP A 79 6.31 11.46 9.59
N GLU A 80 6.34 11.09 10.87
CA GLU A 80 7.54 10.59 11.55
C GLU A 80 8.07 9.29 10.95
N VAL A 81 7.18 8.41 10.48
CA VAL A 81 7.54 7.17 9.77
C VAL A 81 8.04 7.49 8.36
N ARG A 82 7.46 8.49 7.70
CA ARG A 82 7.86 8.91 6.35
C ARG A 82 9.17 9.69 6.30
N ALA A 83 9.54 10.35 7.40
CA ALA A 83 10.77 11.12 7.51
C ALA A 83 12.01 10.22 7.60
N ILE A 84 11.85 8.97 8.02
CA ILE A 84 12.95 8.01 8.17
C ILE A 84 13.08 7.08 6.94
N PRO A 85 14.18 6.31 6.82
CA PRO A 85 14.34 5.39 5.69
C PRO A 85 13.21 4.36 5.62
N TYR A 86 12.72 4.11 4.39
CA TYR A 86 11.66 3.12 4.16
C TYR A 86 12.06 1.71 4.64
N SER A 87 13.28 1.27 4.34
CA SER A 87 13.79 -0.06 4.70
C SER A 87 14.23 -0.11 6.17
N SER A 88 13.78 -1.14 6.89
CA SER A 88 14.12 -1.39 8.30
C SER A 88 15.63 -1.51 8.52
N ASN A 89 16.36 -2.14 7.59
CA ASN A 89 17.81 -2.27 7.68
C ASN A 89 18.51 -0.91 7.57
N VAL A 90 18.07 -0.08 6.62
CA VAL A 90 18.65 1.26 6.41
C VAL A 90 18.30 2.19 7.58
N ALA A 91 17.07 2.10 8.11
CA ALA A 91 16.65 2.83 9.29
C ALA A 91 17.53 2.49 10.50
N ALA A 92 17.75 1.19 10.76
CA ALA A 92 18.62 0.74 11.85
C ALA A 92 20.08 1.21 11.69
N GLU A 93 20.62 1.21 10.46
CA GLU A 93 21.96 1.74 10.19
C GLU A 93 22.06 3.24 10.46
N VAL A 94 21.07 4.02 10.01
CA VAL A 94 21.02 5.48 10.22
C VAL A 94 20.90 5.81 11.71
N TYR A 95 20.03 5.14 12.46
CA TYR A 95 19.88 5.36 13.89
C TYR A 95 21.15 5.03 14.67
N LYS A 96 21.79 3.89 14.38
CA LYS A 96 23.08 3.51 14.99
C LYS A 96 24.17 4.54 14.72
N LYS A 97 24.20 5.08 13.49
CA LYS A 97 25.16 6.12 13.12
C LYS A 97 24.93 7.44 13.86
N LEU A 98 23.66 7.82 14.06
CA LEU A 98 23.29 9.02 14.81
C LEU A 98 23.34 8.85 16.33
N GLY A 99 23.60 7.63 16.82
CA GLY A 99 23.64 7.34 18.25
C GLY A 99 22.27 7.42 18.95
N VAL A 100 21.19 7.16 18.20
CA VAL A 100 19.82 7.15 18.75
C VAL A 100 19.59 5.83 19.52
N PRO A 101 19.18 5.88 20.79
CA PRO A 101 18.85 4.67 21.57
C PRO A 101 17.76 3.83 20.90
N GLU A 102 17.85 2.50 20.99
CA GLU A 102 16.91 1.58 20.32
C GLU A 102 15.45 1.75 20.79
N GLU A 103 15.27 2.15 22.05
CA GLU A 103 13.96 2.49 22.63
C GLU A 103 13.27 3.70 21.97
N ASP A 104 14.04 4.56 21.30
CA ASP A 104 13.55 5.77 20.62
C ASP A 104 13.36 5.55 19.11
N TRP A 105 13.57 4.33 18.61
CA TRP A 105 13.45 4.05 17.18
C TRP A 105 12.00 4.06 16.72
N VAL A 106 11.71 4.90 15.74
CA VAL A 106 10.43 4.89 15.02
C VAL A 106 10.41 3.72 14.04
N THR A 107 9.26 3.05 13.92
CA THR A 107 9.05 1.95 12.97
C THR A 107 9.27 2.42 11.52
N SER A 108 9.88 1.58 10.70
CA SER A 108 10.16 1.90 9.29
C SER A 108 8.86 1.95 8.47
N GLY A 109 8.89 2.67 7.35
CA GLY A 109 7.78 2.66 6.39
C GLY A 109 7.42 1.26 5.93
N TYR A 110 8.44 0.42 5.68
CA TYR A 110 8.24 -0.96 5.29
C TYR A 110 7.46 -1.76 6.35
N GLU A 111 7.83 -1.67 7.63
CA GLU A 111 7.08 -2.41 8.67
C GLU A 111 5.72 -1.81 8.96
N TRP A 112 5.61 -0.48 8.92
CA TRP A 112 4.34 0.18 9.11
C TRP A 112 3.34 -0.23 8.03
N GLU A 113 3.73 -0.18 6.75
CA GLU A 113 2.84 -0.52 5.63
C GLU A 113 2.45 -2.00 5.66
N ASN A 114 3.38 -2.93 5.87
CA ASN A 114 3.01 -4.35 5.98
C ASN A 114 2.07 -4.60 7.16
N SER A 115 2.33 -3.99 8.32
CA SER A 115 1.51 -4.20 9.52
C SER A 115 0.12 -3.57 9.42
N ASN A 116 -0.04 -2.49 8.65
CA ASN A 116 -1.29 -1.75 8.55
C ASN A 116 -2.10 -2.07 7.29
N TRP A 117 -1.45 -2.43 6.19
CA TRP A 117 -2.11 -2.69 4.92
C TRP A 117 -2.03 -4.15 4.48
N GLY A 118 -1.13 -4.94 5.08
CA GLY A 118 -0.81 -6.29 4.61
C GLY A 118 0.08 -6.32 3.37
N CYS A 119 0.40 -5.14 2.80
CA CYS A 119 1.24 -5.01 1.61
C CYS A 119 2.07 -3.72 1.67
N LYS A 120 2.99 -3.59 0.71
CA LYS A 120 3.89 -2.44 0.56
C LYS A 120 3.34 -1.47 -0.49
N TRP A 121 3.69 -0.20 -0.36
CA TRP A 121 3.52 0.88 -1.34
C TRP A 121 2.08 1.30 -1.64
N GLY A 122 1.09 0.64 -1.02
CA GLY A 122 -0.33 0.78 -1.34
C GLY A 122 -0.69 0.24 -2.72
N GLY A 123 -1.87 0.61 -3.22
CA GLY A 123 -2.31 0.26 -4.58
C GLY A 123 -1.46 0.97 -5.64
N SER A 124 -0.63 0.21 -6.36
CA SER A 124 0.11 0.71 -7.51
C SER A 124 -0.82 0.86 -8.70
N GLU A 125 -0.68 1.99 -9.42
CA GLU A 125 -1.41 2.26 -10.66
C GLU A 125 -2.92 2.11 -10.49
N ALA A 126 -3.42 2.55 -9.33
CA ALA A 126 -4.83 2.40 -9.01
C ALA A 126 -5.68 3.37 -9.82
N GLU A 127 -6.58 2.81 -10.61
CA GLU A 127 -7.42 3.51 -11.59
C GLU A 127 -8.90 3.20 -11.32
N LEU A 128 -9.76 4.21 -11.48
CA LEU A 128 -11.20 4.01 -11.47
C LEU A 128 -11.65 3.52 -12.85
N THR A 129 -12.08 2.26 -12.94
CA THR A 129 -12.49 1.62 -14.20
C THR A 129 -13.99 1.70 -14.44
N GLU A 130 -14.79 1.69 -13.37
CA GLU A 130 -16.26 1.74 -13.47
C GLU A 130 -16.85 2.78 -12.52
N ARG A 131 -17.90 3.45 -12.99
CA ARG A 131 -18.63 4.44 -12.20
C ARG A 131 -20.09 4.47 -12.58
N GLU A 132 -20.91 3.98 -11.68
CA GLU A 132 -22.37 3.99 -11.79
C GLU A 132 -23.00 4.58 -10.52
N GLU A 133 -24.32 4.78 -10.55
CA GLU A 133 -25.02 5.26 -9.36
C GLU A 133 -25.02 4.17 -8.28
N GLY A 134 -24.23 4.40 -7.21
CA GLY A 134 -24.12 3.46 -6.09
C GLY A 134 -23.11 2.33 -6.31
N MET A 135 -22.26 2.41 -7.33
CA MET A 135 -21.20 1.42 -7.58
C MET A 135 -19.94 2.07 -8.18
N LEU A 136 -18.77 1.61 -7.73
CA LEU A 136 -17.45 1.94 -8.28
C LEU A 136 -16.65 0.66 -8.52
N GLY A 137 -15.91 0.62 -9.61
CA GLY A 137 -14.91 -0.41 -9.89
C GLY A 137 -13.52 0.19 -9.97
N TYR A 138 -12.54 -0.46 -9.34
CA TYR A 138 -11.14 -0.07 -9.35
C TYR A 138 -10.25 -1.24 -9.74
N THR A 139 -9.19 -0.96 -10.51
CA THR A 139 -8.08 -1.88 -10.75
C THR A 139 -6.82 -1.34 -10.09
N PHE A 140 -5.98 -2.21 -9.52
CA PHE A 140 -4.66 -1.84 -9.00
C PHE A 140 -3.78 -3.07 -8.77
N SER A 141 -2.49 -2.86 -8.55
CA SER A 141 -1.57 -3.95 -8.18
C SER A 141 -0.90 -3.74 -6.83
N THR A 142 -0.65 -4.83 -6.12
CA THR A 142 0.07 -4.86 -4.84
C THR A 142 1.20 -5.89 -4.89
N PRO A 143 2.31 -5.68 -4.17
CA PRO A 143 3.38 -6.68 -4.14
C PRO A 143 2.96 -7.95 -3.38
N TRP A 144 3.23 -9.13 -3.96
CA TRP A 144 3.11 -10.47 -3.36
C TRP A 144 1.71 -10.97 -2.96
N GLY A 145 0.72 -10.11 -2.79
CA GLY A 145 -0.63 -10.54 -2.42
C GLY A 145 -1.59 -9.37 -2.22
N PRO A 146 -2.88 -9.67 -1.98
CA PRO A 146 -3.92 -8.67 -1.82
C PRO A 146 -3.76 -7.85 -0.53
N PRO A 147 -4.26 -6.61 -0.48
CA PRO A 147 -4.11 -5.70 0.65
C PRO A 147 -5.14 -5.97 1.78
N MET A 148 -5.18 -7.20 2.31
CA MET A 148 -6.22 -7.63 3.26
C MET A 148 -6.29 -6.76 4.52
N GLY A 149 -5.12 -6.44 5.11
CA GLY A 149 -5.06 -5.59 6.30
C GLY A 149 -5.56 -4.17 6.07
N PHE A 150 -5.41 -3.64 4.84
CA PHE A 150 -5.97 -2.35 4.47
C PHE A 150 -7.49 -2.43 4.35
N MET A 151 -8.01 -3.48 3.70
CA MET A 151 -9.46 -3.67 3.55
C MET A 151 -10.15 -3.80 4.91
N GLU A 152 -9.61 -4.60 5.84
CA GLU A 152 -10.13 -4.74 7.20
C GLU A 152 -10.28 -3.42 7.97
N LYS A 153 -9.48 -2.42 7.63
CA LYS A 153 -9.59 -1.08 8.19
C LYS A 153 -10.66 -0.29 7.46
N VAL A 154 -10.59 -0.21 6.13
CA VAL A 154 -11.54 0.52 5.29
C VAL A 154 -12.99 0.12 5.58
N ILE A 155 -13.29 -1.18 5.69
CA ILE A 155 -14.66 -1.64 5.93
C ILE A 155 -15.24 -1.13 7.26
N LYS A 156 -14.41 -0.86 8.26
CA LYS A 156 -14.85 -0.34 9.58
C LYS A 156 -15.22 1.13 9.53
N ASP A 157 -14.61 1.89 8.62
CA ASP A 157 -14.93 3.32 8.41
C ASP A 157 -16.14 3.52 7.49
N TYR A 158 -16.51 2.50 6.72
CA TYR A 158 -17.63 2.51 5.78
C TYR A 158 -18.53 1.28 5.96
N PRO A 159 -19.08 1.04 7.17
CA PRO A 159 -19.88 -0.15 7.46
C PRO A 159 -21.19 -0.23 6.65
N GLU A 160 -21.63 0.88 6.06
CA GLU A 160 -22.81 0.95 5.19
C GLU A 160 -22.54 0.56 3.73
N LEU A 161 -21.27 0.38 3.34
CA LEU A 161 -20.86 -0.05 2.01
C LEU A 161 -20.57 -1.55 1.98
N CYS A 162 -20.71 -2.13 0.79
CA CYS A 162 -20.24 -3.46 0.47
C CYS A 162 -18.98 -3.37 -0.39
N PHE A 163 -18.03 -4.24 -0.11
CA PHE A 163 -16.76 -4.32 -0.81
C PHE A 163 -16.56 -5.73 -1.34
N GLU A 164 -16.10 -5.85 -2.57
CA GLU A 164 -15.73 -7.11 -3.20
C GLU A 164 -14.34 -6.94 -3.81
N LEU A 165 -13.42 -7.81 -3.44
CA LEU A 165 -12.05 -7.82 -3.94
C LEU A 165 -11.80 -9.17 -4.62
N GLU A 166 -11.56 -9.14 -5.92
CA GLU A 166 -11.01 -10.26 -6.66
C GLU A 166 -9.52 -10.01 -6.89
N TYR A 167 -8.69 -11.04 -6.72
CA TYR A 167 -7.26 -10.90 -6.83
C TYR A 167 -6.60 -12.13 -7.45
N GLU A 168 -5.48 -11.92 -8.14
CA GLU A 168 -4.64 -12.97 -8.70
C GLU A 168 -3.15 -12.60 -8.58
N GLU A 169 -2.31 -13.55 -8.23
CA GLU A 169 -0.85 -13.41 -8.17
C GLU A 169 -0.22 -14.54 -8.99
N PRO A 170 0.00 -14.31 -10.31
CA PRO A 170 0.43 -15.36 -11.22
C PRO A 170 1.85 -15.88 -10.93
N GLY A 171 2.70 -15.08 -10.27
CA GLY A 171 4.06 -15.48 -9.93
C GLY A 171 4.14 -16.55 -8.83
N MET A 172 3.09 -16.70 -8.03
CA MET A 172 2.91 -17.76 -7.03
C MET A 172 1.68 -18.63 -7.33
N ALA A 173 1.06 -18.46 -8.50
CA ALA A 173 -0.08 -19.21 -9.00
C ALA A 173 -1.27 -19.33 -8.02
N PHE A 174 -1.68 -18.21 -7.43
CA PHE A 174 -2.90 -18.18 -6.61
C PHE A 174 -3.84 -17.04 -6.99
N ALA A 175 -5.13 -17.24 -6.76
CA ALA A 175 -6.16 -16.23 -6.91
C ALA A 175 -7.20 -16.36 -5.79
N GLY A 176 -8.09 -15.39 -5.69
CA GLY A 176 -9.12 -15.41 -4.66
C GLY A 176 -10.16 -14.33 -4.84
N LYS A 177 -11.21 -14.45 -4.03
CA LYS A 177 -12.30 -13.50 -3.90
C LYS A 177 -12.63 -13.29 -2.44
N THR A 178 -12.82 -12.03 -2.06
CA THR A 178 -13.23 -11.67 -0.70
C THR A 178 -14.33 -10.62 -0.75
N GLU A 179 -15.37 -10.80 0.07
CA GLU A 179 -16.48 -9.86 0.19
C GLU A 179 -16.67 -9.42 1.64
N TRP A 180 -16.98 -8.14 1.81
CA TRP A 180 -17.29 -7.53 3.10
C TRP A 180 -18.59 -6.73 3.03
N SER A 181 -19.38 -6.80 4.10
CA SER A 181 -20.61 -6.03 4.27
C SER A 181 -20.85 -5.76 5.75
N GLY A 182 -21.44 -4.61 6.09
CA GLY A 182 -21.71 -4.28 7.49
C GLY A 182 -20.45 -4.02 8.32
N GLY A 183 -19.30 -3.79 7.67
CA GLY A 183 -18.00 -3.68 8.33
C GLY A 183 -17.38 -5.02 8.74
N GLU A 184 -17.91 -6.14 8.26
CA GLU A 184 -17.44 -7.49 8.59
C GLU A 184 -17.14 -8.31 7.33
N LEU A 185 -16.29 -9.32 7.47
CA LEU A 185 -16.00 -10.30 6.42
C LEU A 185 -17.22 -11.23 6.26
N THR A 186 -17.75 -11.30 5.04
CA THR A 186 -18.92 -12.14 4.73
C THR A 186 -18.59 -13.34 3.85
N PHE A 187 -17.54 -13.24 3.03
CA PHE A 187 -17.10 -14.32 2.15
C PHE A 187 -15.59 -14.21 1.90
N GLU A 188 -14.90 -15.35 1.89
CA GLU A 188 -13.49 -15.46 1.53
C GLU A 188 -13.25 -16.83 0.90
N GLU A 189 -12.68 -16.84 -0.30
CA GLU A 189 -12.24 -18.05 -0.98
C GLU A 189 -10.93 -17.76 -1.72
N SER A 190 -10.00 -18.72 -1.68
CA SER A 190 -8.75 -18.68 -2.42
C SER A 190 -8.51 -20.01 -3.11
N TRP A 191 -7.97 -19.98 -4.33
CA TRP A 191 -7.66 -21.16 -5.12
C TRP A 191 -6.29 -21.05 -5.78
N GLU A 192 -5.69 -22.21 -6.06
CA GLU A 192 -4.51 -22.29 -6.93
C GLU A 192 -4.97 -22.07 -8.37
N MET A 193 -4.20 -21.29 -9.12
CA MET A 193 -4.45 -21.08 -10.55
C MET A 193 -3.98 -22.31 -11.31
N GLU A 194 -4.82 -22.81 -12.21
CA GLU A 194 -4.38 -23.86 -13.15
C GLU A 194 -3.36 -23.26 -14.11
N GLU A 195 -2.20 -23.93 -14.28
CA GLU A 195 -1.28 -23.56 -15.36
C GLU A 195 -1.99 -23.84 -16.69
N ASP A 196 -2.41 -22.79 -17.40
CA ASP A 196 -2.86 -22.92 -18.79
C ASP A 196 -1.68 -23.47 -19.61
N SER A 197 -1.66 -24.78 -19.83
CA SER A 197 -0.66 -25.47 -20.64
C SER A 197 -0.95 -25.32 -22.15
N ASP A 198 -1.63 -24.26 -22.57
CA ASP A 198 -1.96 -23.99 -23.97
C ASP A 198 -0.77 -23.32 -24.68
N TRP A 199 0.34 -24.05 -24.70
CA TRP A 199 1.32 -23.98 -25.78
C TRP A 199 1.05 -25.14 -26.73
N GLU A 200 -0.07 -25.09 -27.47
CA GLU A 200 -0.21 -25.90 -28.67
C GLU A 200 0.61 -25.25 -29.80
N GLU A 201 1.56 -26.03 -30.33
CA GLU A 201 2.47 -25.73 -31.45
C GLU A 201 1.78 -25.37 -32.78
#